data_AF-A0A957KPL9-F1
#
_entry.id   AF-A0A957KPL9-F1
#
_cell.length_a   1.000
_cell.length_b   1.000
_cell.length_c   1.000
_cell.angle_alpha   90.00
_cell.angle_beta   90.00
_cell.angle_gamma   90.00
#
_symmetry.space_group_name_H-M   'P 1'
#
loop_
_entity.id
_entity.type
_entity.pdbx_description
1 polymer ?
#
loop_
_entity_poly.entity_id
_entity_poly.type
_entity_poly.pdbx_seq_one_letter_code
_entity_poly.pdbx_strand_id
1 'polypeptide(L)'
;MTTADLTQDPTLLAGKAPKSDSPTRRAIQRFRRHRLAMLALVIFSIICLSAIFAPVIERYPPDAISLRDKFQPPSAEHWLGTDRLGRDVWSRTVNGGRVSLAVGLMAALISTSIGMLFGAISGYYGGWSDMAVMRVTDVFLTFPPIIIMLAIAAFVGQSIVNVILIIGLLSWPTTARLVRGQVLAVREEQFVLASRSLGAKNSRLINQHVLPNTIAPLLAEVTFAVGAA
;
A
#
# COMPACT_ATOMS: atom_id res chain seq x y z
N MET A 1 15.67 -68.94 -1.26
CA MET A 1 14.55 -68.00 -1.05
C MET A 1 14.91 -66.70 -1.70
N THR A 2 14.15 -66.36 -2.73
CA THR A 2 14.55 -65.59 -3.92
C THR A 2 14.41 -64.08 -3.67
N THR A 3 15.27 -63.27 -4.29
CA THR A 3 15.27 -61.79 -4.31
C THR A 3 14.04 -61.15 -5.00
N ALA A 4 12.94 -61.88 -5.13
CA ALA A 4 11.75 -61.50 -5.86
C ALA A 4 10.59 -61.01 -4.97
N ASP A 5 10.77 -60.97 -3.64
CA ASP A 5 9.67 -60.77 -2.68
C ASP A 5 9.55 -59.33 -2.12
N LEU A 6 10.37 -58.39 -2.60
CA LEU A 6 10.34 -56.99 -2.13
C LEU A 6 9.49 -56.05 -3.01
N THR A 7 8.84 -56.56 -4.05
CA THR A 7 8.09 -55.75 -5.03
C THR A 7 6.56 -55.81 -4.89
N GLN A 8 6.04 -56.50 -3.87
CA GLN A 8 4.59 -56.70 -3.71
C GLN A 8 4.08 -56.39 -2.31
N ASP A 9 4.46 -55.24 -1.75
CA ASP A 9 3.72 -54.67 -0.62
C ASP A 9 2.96 -53.41 -1.06
N PRO A 10 1.72 -53.53 -1.56
CA PRO A 10 0.92 -52.39 -2.02
C PRO A 10 0.60 -51.39 -0.90
N THR A 11 0.83 -51.78 0.36
CA THR A 11 0.55 -50.96 1.53
C THR A 11 1.59 -49.87 1.77
N LEU A 12 2.82 -50.01 1.24
CA LEU A 12 3.89 -49.01 1.40
C LEU A 12 3.72 -47.78 0.48
N LEU A 13 2.90 -47.88 -0.56
CA LEU A 13 2.60 -46.78 -1.48
C LEU A 13 1.33 -45.98 -1.09
N ALA A 14 0.61 -46.41 -0.05
CA ALA A 14 -0.58 -45.74 0.46
C ALA A 14 -0.28 -44.60 1.45
N GLY A 15 0.91 -44.00 1.35
CA GLY A 15 1.26 -42.77 2.05
C GLY A 15 0.41 -41.62 1.51
N LYS A 16 -0.69 -41.32 2.20
CA LYS A 16 -1.58 -40.18 1.94
C LYS A 16 -0.72 -38.94 1.70
N ALA A 17 -0.68 -38.44 0.46
CA ALA A 17 0.13 -37.29 0.09
C ALA A 17 -0.11 -36.15 1.11
N PRO A 18 0.95 -35.56 1.70
CA PRO A 18 0.77 -34.54 2.72
C PRO A 18 -0.07 -33.42 2.11
N LYS A 19 -1.20 -33.09 2.75
CA LYS A 19 -2.08 -32.00 2.31
C LYS A 19 -1.22 -30.74 2.15
N SER A 20 -1.06 -30.28 0.92
CA SER A 20 -0.28 -29.08 0.64
C SER A 20 -1.02 -27.90 1.28
N ASP A 21 -0.47 -27.35 2.36
CA ASP A 21 -1.08 -26.18 2.99
C ASP A 21 -1.16 -25.03 1.97
N SER A 22 -2.31 -24.34 1.95
CA SER A 22 -2.50 -23.21 1.05
C SER A 22 -1.43 -22.14 1.30
N PRO A 23 -0.94 -21.45 0.25
CA PRO A 23 0.05 -20.38 0.39
C PRO A 23 -0.37 -19.32 1.42
N THR A 24 -1.67 -19.01 1.46
CA THR A 24 -2.28 -18.08 2.43
C THR A 24 -2.18 -18.57 3.86
N ARG A 25 -2.44 -19.86 4.11
CA ARG A 25 -2.36 -20.44 5.46
C ARG A 25 -0.93 -20.42 5.99
N ARG A 26 0.06 -20.71 5.14
CA ARG A 26 1.48 -20.62 5.50
C ARG A 26 1.90 -19.18 5.82
N ALA A 27 1.44 -18.22 5.02
CA ALA A 27 1.70 -16.80 5.26
C ALA A 27 1.13 -16.34 6.61
N ILE A 28 -0.13 -16.67 6.92
CA ILE A 28 -0.77 -16.33 8.20
C ILE A 28 -0.04 -17.00 9.37
N GLN A 29 0.33 -18.27 9.24
CA GLN A 29 1.03 -18.99 10.30
C GLN A 29 2.41 -18.38 10.57
N ARG A 30 3.13 -17.98 9.52
CA ARG A 30 4.41 -17.28 9.63
C ARG A 30 4.24 -15.89 10.26
N PHE A 31 3.22 -15.14 9.87
CA PHE A 31 2.92 -13.82 10.44
C PHE A 31 2.62 -13.92 11.94
N ARG A 32 1.74 -14.86 12.34
CA ARG A 32 1.39 -15.06 13.76
C ARG A 32 2.55 -15.52 14.63
N ARG A 33 3.53 -16.22 14.05
CA ARG A 33 4.77 -16.61 14.76
C ARG A 33 5.76 -15.44 14.93
N HIS A 34 5.64 -14.39 14.12
CA HIS A 34 6.57 -13.26 14.14
C HIS A 34 6.15 -12.22 15.19
N ARG A 35 6.82 -12.20 16.34
CA ARG A 35 6.46 -11.34 17.49
C ARG A 35 6.39 -9.85 17.13
N LEU A 36 7.34 -9.35 16.35
CA LEU A 36 7.34 -7.94 15.92
C LEU A 36 6.17 -7.63 14.98
N ALA A 37 5.75 -8.59 14.15
CA ALA A 37 4.64 -8.39 13.22
C ALA A 37 3.30 -8.34 13.98
N MET A 38 3.16 -9.19 15.00
CA MET A 38 2.00 -9.18 15.90
C MET A 38 1.94 -7.90 16.74
N LEU A 39 3.09 -7.42 17.25
CA LEU A 39 3.14 -6.16 17.99
C LEU A 39 2.72 -4.98 17.11
N ALA A 40 3.27 -4.90 15.88
CA ALA A 40 2.89 -3.87 14.92
C ALA A 40 1.39 -3.93 14.58
N LEU A 41 0.84 -5.14 14.40
CA LEU A 41 -0.59 -5.32 14.14
C LEU A 41 -1.45 -4.82 15.30
N VAL A 42 -1.07 -5.10 16.55
CA VAL A 42 -1.82 -4.63 17.74
C VAL A 42 -1.77 -3.10 17.84
N ILE A 43 -0.59 -2.50 17.70
CA ILE A 43 -0.43 -1.03 17.76
C ILE A 43 -1.22 -0.36 16.64
N PHE A 44 -1.09 -0.86 15.41
CA PHE A 44 -1.84 -0.33 14.26
C PHE A 44 -3.35 -0.47 14.44
N SER A 45 -3.81 -1.61 14.97
CA SER A 45 -5.23 -1.82 15.27
C SER A 45 -5.74 -0.82 16.30
N ILE A 46 -4.98 -0.52 17.35
CA ILE A 46 -5.35 0.48 18.34
C ILE A 46 -5.47 1.88 17.71
N ILE A 47 -4.53 2.25 16.83
CA ILE A 47 -4.57 3.55 16.11
C ILE A 47 -5.77 3.62 15.17
N CYS A 48 -6.04 2.57 14.39
CA CYS A 48 -7.19 2.54 13.50
C CYS A 48 -8.51 2.59 14.29
N LEU A 49 -8.62 1.84 15.39
CA LEU A 49 -9.81 1.85 16.23
C LEU A 49 -9.99 3.21 16.91
N SER A 50 -8.94 3.83 17.44
CA SER A 50 -9.04 5.16 18.04
C SER A 50 -9.52 6.19 17.01
N ALA A 51 -8.95 6.19 15.81
CA ALA A 51 -9.41 7.04 14.73
C ALA A 51 -10.88 6.75 14.37
N ILE A 52 -11.27 5.51 14.07
CA ILE A 52 -12.66 5.18 13.70
C ILE A 52 -13.65 5.61 14.77
N PHE A 53 -13.32 5.36 16.04
CA PHE A 53 -14.18 5.72 17.18
C PHE A 53 -13.96 7.14 17.70
N ALA A 54 -13.25 8.03 16.98
CA ALA A 54 -12.97 9.40 17.43
C ALA A 54 -14.22 10.16 17.93
N PRO A 55 -15.37 10.15 17.24
CA PRO A 55 -16.58 10.85 17.71
C PRO A 55 -17.08 10.41 19.07
N VAL A 56 -16.73 9.20 19.50
CA VAL A 56 -17.17 8.61 20.77
C VAL A 56 -16.13 8.83 21.87
N ILE A 57 -14.85 8.90 21.52
CA ILE A 57 -13.74 9.05 22.48
C ILE A 57 -13.18 10.47 22.58
N GLU A 58 -13.59 11.38 21.70
CA GLU A 58 -13.29 12.80 21.82
C GLU A 58 -14.07 13.40 22.99
N ARG A 59 -13.40 14.25 23.77
CA ARG A 59 -13.97 14.86 24.98
C ARG A 59 -14.52 16.25 24.71
N TYR A 60 -13.92 16.93 23.75
CA TYR A 60 -14.26 18.27 23.35
C TYR A 60 -14.34 18.34 21.83
N PRO A 61 -15.15 19.26 21.27
CA PRO A 61 -15.13 19.49 19.84
C PRO A 61 -13.70 19.87 19.40
N PRO A 62 -13.13 19.24 18.36
CA PRO A 62 -11.71 19.36 18.00
C PRO A 62 -11.30 20.80 17.61
N ASP A 63 -12.26 21.59 17.14
CA ASP A 63 -12.05 22.98 16.72
C ASP A 63 -12.54 24.01 17.75
N ALA A 64 -12.98 23.56 18.95
CA ALA A 64 -13.41 24.47 20.02
C ALA A 64 -12.22 25.26 20.58
N ILE A 65 -12.24 26.58 20.37
CA ILE A 65 -11.19 27.49 20.85
C ILE A 65 -11.53 27.97 22.26
N SER A 66 -10.60 27.78 23.20
CA SER A 66 -10.65 28.41 24.53
C SER A 66 -9.40 29.24 24.77
N LEU A 67 -9.52 30.57 24.76
CA LEU A 67 -8.37 31.44 24.99
C LEU A 67 -7.88 31.44 26.45
N ARG A 68 -8.69 30.90 27.37
CA ARG A 68 -8.36 30.77 28.80
C ARG A 68 -7.47 29.56 29.05
N ASP A 69 -7.66 28.50 28.29
CA ASP A 69 -7.00 27.22 28.50
C ASP A 69 -5.81 27.05 27.56
N LYS A 70 -5.04 28.11 27.29
CA LYS A 70 -3.87 28.03 26.40
C LYS A 70 -2.69 27.33 27.08
N PHE A 71 -2.02 26.46 26.33
CA PHE A 71 -0.78 25.79 26.77
C PHE A 71 -0.88 25.10 28.12
N GLN A 72 -2.05 24.53 28.44
CA GLN A 72 -2.19 23.74 29.64
C GLN A 72 -1.43 22.41 29.48
N PRO A 73 -0.71 21.95 30.52
CA PRO A 73 -0.07 20.64 30.52
C PRO A 73 -1.12 19.52 30.53
N PRO A 74 -0.72 18.26 30.26
CA PRO A 74 -1.58 17.10 30.42
C PRO A 74 -2.25 17.03 31.80
N SER A 75 -3.57 16.88 31.82
CA SER A 75 -4.40 16.85 33.02
C SER A 75 -5.57 15.87 32.88
N ALA A 76 -6.29 15.63 33.98
CA ALA A 76 -7.51 14.79 33.95
C ALA A 76 -8.61 15.40 33.08
N GLU A 77 -8.61 16.72 32.89
CA GLU A 77 -9.51 17.46 32.02
C GLU A 77 -9.04 17.37 30.56
N HIS A 78 -7.76 17.68 30.32
CA HIS A 78 -7.11 17.64 29.01
C HIS A 78 -6.01 16.57 28.96
N TRP A 79 -6.34 15.37 28.50
CA TRP A 79 -5.44 14.20 28.57
C TRP A 79 -4.05 14.41 27.97
N LEU A 80 -3.96 15.20 26.89
CA LEU A 80 -2.70 15.56 26.25
C LEU A 80 -2.39 17.05 26.36
N GLY A 81 -3.10 17.78 27.22
CA GLY A 81 -3.02 19.22 27.34
C GLY A 81 -3.71 19.96 26.19
N THR A 82 -3.40 21.24 26.06
CA THR A 82 -4.01 22.14 25.07
C THR A 82 -2.98 22.87 24.21
N ASP A 83 -3.40 23.27 23.01
CA ASP A 83 -2.54 24.02 22.08
C ASP A 83 -2.55 25.55 22.32
N ARG A 84 -1.90 26.31 21.44
CA ARG A 84 -1.82 27.79 21.50
C ARG A 84 -3.17 28.51 21.39
N LEU A 85 -4.20 27.82 20.89
CA LEU A 85 -5.58 28.32 20.80
C LEU A 85 -6.46 27.72 21.90
N GLY A 86 -5.85 26.97 22.84
CA GLY A 86 -6.53 26.24 23.91
C GLY A 86 -7.46 25.14 23.41
N ARG A 87 -7.17 24.56 22.25
CA ARG A 87 -7.88 23.38 21.76
C ARG A 87 -7.30 22.12 22.40
N ASP A 88 -8.16 21.17 22.75
CA ASP A 88 -7.77 19.90 23.36
C ASP A 88 -6.94 19.03 22.39
N VAL A 89 -5.70 18.72 22.76
CA VAL A 89 -4.75 17.99 21.90
C VAL A 89 -5.17 16.54 21.69
N TRP A 90 -5.82 15.91 22.67
CA TRP A 90 -6.33 14.54 22.54
C TRP A 90 -7.39 14.45 21.45
N SER A 91 -8.45 15.25 21.57
CA SER A 91 -9.57 15.27 20.62
C SER A 91 -9.08 15.61 19.21
N ARG A 92 -8.13 16.55 19.07
CA ARG A 92 -7.51 16.86 17.78
C ARG A 92 -6.65 15.74 17.22
N THR A 93 -5.91 15.02 18.04
CA THR A 93 -5.07 13.89 17.61
C THR A 93 -5.92 12.76 17.06
N VAL A 94 -6.95 12.36 17.80
CA VAL A 94 -7.81 11.23 17.41
C VAL A 94 -8.66 11.59 16.18
N ASN A 95 -9.22 12.79 16.14
CA ASN A 95 -9.98 13.27 14.97
C ASN A 95 -9.07 13.45 13.74
N GLY A 96 -7.87 14.01 13.94
CA GLY A 96 -6.83 14.10 12.93
C GLY A 96 -6.42 12.74 12.36
N GLY A 97 -6.36 11.70 13.20
CA GLY A 97 -6.12 10.32 12.79
C GLY A 97 -7.12 9.81 11.74
N ARG A 98 -8.40 10.21 11.82
CA ARG A 98 -9.41 9.87 10.79
C ARG A 98 -9.08 10.50 9.46
N VAL A 99 -8.73 11.80 9.50
CA VAL A 99 -8.37 12.56 8.30
C VAL A 99 -7.12 11.96 7.68
N SER A 100 -6.06 11.70 8.47
CA SER A 100 -4.82 11.09 7.99
C SER A 100 -5.05 9.71 7.37
N LEU A 101 -5.83 8.83 8.01
CA LEU A 101 -6.13 7.50 7.45
C LEU A 101 -6.93 7.59 6.15
N ALA A 102 -7.92 8.49 6.08
CA ALA A 102 -8.70 8.70 4.87
C ALA A 102 -7.85 9.27 3.74
N VAL A 103 -7.03 10.29 4.04
CA VAL A 103 -6.15 10.93 3.05
C VAL A 103 -5.12 9.93 2.53
N GLY A 104 -4.39 9.25 3.42
CA GLY A 104 -3.35 8.30 3.06
C GLY A 104 -3.88 7.14 2.23
N LEU A 105 -5.01 6.54 2.64
CA LEU A 105 -5.60 5.43 1.91
C LEU A 105 -6.10 5.85 0.51
N MET A 106 -6.86 6.94 0.42
CA MET A 106 -7.45 7.37 -0.84
C MET A 106 -6.40 7.90 -1.82
N ALA A 107 -5.43 8.68 -1.34
CA ALA A 107 -4.34 9.17 -2.17
C ALA A 107 -3.47 8.02 -2.68
N ALA A 108 -3.14 7.04 -1.82
CA ALA A 108 -2.38 5.85 -2.23
C ALA A 108 -3.14 5.02 -3.27
N LEU A 109 -4.46 4.85 -3.14
CA LEU A 109 -5.27 4.14 -4.13
C LEU A 109 -5.25 4.84 -5.49
N ILE A 110 -5.43 6.16 -5.53
CA ILE A 110 -5.38 6.95 -6.76
C ILE A 110 -3.98 6.85 -7.39
N SER A 111 -2.96 7.15 -6.60
CA SER A 111 -1.56 7.14 -7.03
C SER A 111 -1.14 5.78 -7.55
N THR A 112 -1.46 4.71 -6.83
CA THR A 112 -1.13 3.34 -7.22
C THR A 112 -1.88 2.93 -8.48
N SER A 113 -3.16 3.28 -8.61
CA SER A 113 -3.94 2.92 -9.80
C SER A 113 -3.36 3.58 -11.06
N ILE A 114 -3.01 4.86 -10.98
CA ILE A 114 -2.38 5.61 -12.08
C ILE A 114 -0.97 5.05 -12.37
N GLY A 115 -0.16 4.87 -11.32
CA GLY A 115 1.19 4.35 -11.44
C GLY A 115 1.22 2.94 -12.02
N MET A 116 0.30 2.07 -11.60
CA MET A 116 0.13 0.72 -12.13
C MET A 116 -0.19 0.75 -13.62
N LEU A 117 -1.18 1.57 -14.03
CA LEU A 117 -1.59 1.67 -15.42
C LEU A 117 -0.43 2.11 -16.31
N PHE A 118 0.21 3.23 -15.99
CA PHE A 118 1.28 3.79 -16.80
C PHE A 118 2.57 2.97 -16.73
N GLY A 119 2.93 2.46 -15.55
CA GLY A 119 4.09 1.60 -15.34
C GLY A 119 3.96 0.27 -16.09
N ALA A 120 2.76 -0.34 -16.09
CA ALA A 120 2.53 -1.57 -16.83
C ALA A 120 2.58 -1.35 -18.35
N ILE A 121 2.01 -0.25 -18.86
CA ILE A 121 2.08 0.10 -20.28
C ILE A 121 3.53 0.31 -20.70
N SER A 122 4.29 1.13 -19.96
CA SER A 122 5.69 1.43 -20.25
C SER A 122 6.57 0.18 -20.17
N GLY A 123 6.44 -0.63 -19.11
CA GLY A 123 7.23 -1.84 -18.93
C GLY A 123 6.90 -2.95 -19.93
N TYR A 124 5.63 -3.07 -20.33
CA TYR A 124 5.22 -4.16 -21.22
C TYR A 124 5.55 -3.85 -22.69
N TYR A 125 5.11 -2.71 -23.20
CA TYR A 125 5.27 -2.38 -24.62
C TYR A 125 6.69 -1.87 -24.94
N GLY A 126 7.37 -1.25 -23.99
CA GLY A 126 8.70 -0.67 -24.21
C GLY A 126 8.67 0.47 -25.24
N GLY A 127 9.83 0.75 -25.85
CA GLY A 127 9.95 1.65 -27.00
C GLY A 127 9.43 3.08 -26.72
N TRP A 128 8.56 3.58 -27.61
CA TRP A 128 8.09 4.97 -27.53
C TRP A 128 7.15 5.23 -26.34
N SER A 129 6.26 4.29 -26.01
CA SER A 129 5.40 4.42 -24.82
C SER A 129 6.21 4.48 -23.54
N ASP A 130 7.30 3.72 -23.47
CA ASP A 130 8.21 3.74 -22.33
C ASP A 130 8.93 5.09 -22.21
N MET A 131 9.52 5.57 -23.32
CA MET A 131 10.18 6.87 -23.37
C MET A 131 9.23 8.01 -22.97
N ALA A 132 7.99 8.03 -23.47
CA ALA A 132 7.02 9.06 -23.16
C ALA A 132 6.63 9.07 -21.67
N VAL A 133 6.24 7.91 -21.13
CA VAL A 133 5.81 7.79 -19.72
C VAL A 133 6.96 8.09 -18.76
N MET A 134 8.17 7.60 -19.05
CA MET A 134 9.34 7.85 -18.23
C MET A 134 9.78 9.30 -18.32
N ARG A 135 9.66 9.95 -19.48
CA ARG A 135 9.96 11.39 -19.60
C ARG A 135 9.03 12.24 -18.74
N VAL A 136 7.72 11.93 -18.75
CA VAL A 136 6.75 12.60 -17.88
C VAL A 136 7.10 12.35 -16.42
N THR A 137 7.35 11.09 -16.04
CA THR A 137 7.78 10.69 -14.70
C THR A 137 9.00 11.50 -14.22
N ASP A 138 10.03 11.61 -15.07
CA ASP A 138 11.27 12.32 -14.74
C ASP A 138 11.03 13.82 -14.53
N VAL A 139 10.13 14.44 -15.30
CA VAL A 139 9.73 15.84 -15.09
C VAL A 139 9.10 16.02 -13.71
N PHE A 140 8.14 15.18 -13.33
CA PHE A 140 7.51 15.26 -12.01
C PHE A 140 8.51 15.05 -10.85
N LEU A 141 9.42 14.08 -10.99
CA LEU A 141 10.39 13.75 -9.94
C LEU A 141 11.53 14.77 -9.81
N THR A 142 11.76 15.61 -10.82
CA THR A 142 12.82 16.64 -10.77
C THR A 142 12.43 17.80 -9.85
N PHE A 143 11.13 18.10 -9.73
CA PHE A 143 10.66 19.18 -8.87
C PHE A 143 10.35 18.67 -7.46
N PRO A 144 10.66 19.45 -6.41
CA PRO A 144 10.24 19.11 -5.05
C PRO A 144 8.72 19.00 -4.96
N PRO A 145 8.14 17.83 -4.66
CA PRO A 145 6.70 17.59 -4.77
C PRO A 145 5.89 18.47 -3.81
N ILE A 146 6.41 18.72 -2.60
CA ILE A 146 5.76 19.56 -1.60
C ILE A 146 5.51 20.98 -2.13
N ILE A 147 6.43 21.55 -2.91
CA ILE A 147 6.28 22.91 -3.45
C ILE A 147 5.11 22.96 -4.44
N ILE A 148 5.03 21.97 -5.34
CA ILE A 148 3.93 21.87 -6.30
C ILE A 148 2.60 21.64 -5.58
N MET A 149 2.58 20.74 -4.59
CA MET A 149 1.39 20.45 -3.79
C MET A 149 0.86 21.71 -3.09
N LEU A 150 1.73 22.49 -2.46
CA LEU A 150 1.36 23.75 -1.78
C LEU A 150 0.88 24.82 -2.77
N ALA A 151 1.55 24.96 -3.91
CA ALA A 151 1.13 25.90 -4.94
C ALA A 151 -0.29 25.57 -5.44
N ILE A 152 -0.56 24.31 -5.79
CA ILE A 152 -1.89 23.89 -6.25
C ILE A 152 -2.92 24.06 -5.13
N ALA A 153 -2.60 23.69 -3.90
CA ALA A 153 -3.51 23.84 -2.76
C ALA A 153 -3.91 25.31 -2.51
N ALA A 154 -3.01 26.26 -2.78
CA ALA A 154 -3.31 27.69 -2.67
C ALA A 154 -4.35 28.17 -3.70
N PHE A 155 -4.38 27.57 -4.91
CA PHE A 155 -5.34 27.93 -5.95
C PHE A 155 -6.68 27.18 -5.83
N VAL A 156 -6.65 25.88 -5.53
CA VAL A 156 -7.85 25.01 -5.51
C VAL A 156 -8.61 25.13 -4.19
N GLY A 157 -7.98 25.67 -3.14
CA GLY A 157 -8.58 25.89 -1.83
C GLY A 157 -8.42 24.69 -0.89
N GLN A 158 -8.66 24.94 0.41
CA GLN A 158 -8.43 23.99 1.48
C GLN A 158 -9.64 23.05 1.66
N SER A 159 -9.54 21.84 1.12
CA SER A 159 -10.51 20.75 1.31
C SER A 159 -9.78 19.41 1.41
N ILE A 160 -10.29 18.50 2.24
CA ILE A 160 -9.76 17.12 2.36
C ILE A 160 -9.74 16.44 0.99
N VAL A 161 -10.78 16.65 0.18
CA VAL A 161 -10.87 16.09 -1.18
C VAL A 161 -9.76 16.64 -2.07
N ASN A 162 -9.49 17.94 -2.01
CA ASN A 162 -8.42 18.57 -2.79
C ASN A 162 -7.06 18.02 -2.37
N VAL A 163 -6.80 17.86 -1.08
CA VAL A 163 -5.56 17.26 -0.55
C VAL A 163 -5.38 15.84 -1.07
N ILE A 164 -6.43 15.01 -1.02
CA ILE A 164 -6.42 13.64 -1.57
C ILE A 164 -6.04 13.64 -3.06
N LEU A 165 -6.68 14.51 -3.85
CA LEU A 165 -6.44 14.59 -5.28
C LEU A 165 -5.02 15.09 -5.59
N ILE A 166 -4.56 16.13 -4.90
CA ILE A 166 -3.22 16.68 -5.08
C ILE A 166 -2.15 15.63 -4.77
N ILE A 167 -2.25 14.95 -3.63
CA ILE A 167 -1.28 13.90 -3.25
C ILE A 167 -1.37 12.73 -4.23
N GLY A 168 -2.59 12.22 -4.50
CA GLY A 168 -2.79 11.06 -5.37
C GLY A 168 -2.29 11.28 -6.81
N LEU A 169 -2.56 12.46 -7.38
CA LEU A 169 -2.19 12.80 -8.76
C LEU A 169 -0.73 13.20 -8.95
N LEU A 170 0.00 13.50 -7.86
CA LEU A 170 1.42 13.87 -7.95
C LEU A 170 2.36 12.74 -7.50
N SER A 171 1.87 11.76 -6.74
CA SER A 171 2.70 10.67 -6.21
C SER A 171 2.83 9.45 -7.13
N TRP A 172 2.01 9.34 -8.18
CA TRP A 172 2.05 8.20 -9.12
C TRP A 172 3.40 7.92 -9.85
N PRO A 173 4.30 8.90 -10.11
CA PRO A 173 5.53 8.66 -10.87
C PRO A 173 6.45 7.61 -10.22
N THR A 174 6.56 7.62 -8.89
CA THR A 174 7.37 6.65 -8.13
C THR A 174 6.83 5.24 -8.32
N THR A 175 5.51 5.05 -8.15
CA THR A 175 4.85 3.78 -8.33
C THR A 175 4.91 3.31 -9.80
N ALA A 176 4.80 4.22 -10.78
CA ALA A 176 4.98 3.87 -12.19
C ALA A 176 6.36 3.30 -12.50
N ARG A 177 7.41 3.92 -11.96
CA ARG A 177 8.79 3.44 -12.14
C ARG A 177 9.00 2.07 -11.49
N LEU A 178 8.45 1.86 -10.29
CA LEU A 178 8.51 0.56 -9.61
C LEU A 178 7.78 -0.52 -10.41
N VAL A 179 6.53 -0.27 -10.81
CA VAL A 179 5.73 -1.23 -11.58
C VAL A 179 6.37 -1.53 -12.93
N ARG A 180 6.92 -0.52 -13.63
CA ARG A 180 7.70 -0.73 -14.86
C ARG A 180 8.84 -1.72 -14.63
N GLY A 181 9.63 -1.53 -13.57
CA GLY A 181 10.74 -2.42 -13.23
C GLY A 181 10.27 -3.86 -12.99
N GLN A 182 9.17 -4.04 -12.25
CA GLN A 182 8.57 -5.35 -12.01
C GLN A 182 8.06 -6.01 -13.31
N VAL A 183 7.39 -5.25 -14.16
CA VAL A 183 6.87 -5.76 -15.44
C VAL A 183 8.01 -6.17 -16.38
N LEU A 184 9.08 -5.38 -16.44
CA LEU A 184 10.29 -5.74 -17.20
C LEU A 184 10.92 -7.03 -16.67
N ALA A 185 11.06 -7.16 -15.34
CA ALA A 185 11.60 -8.37 -14.72
C ALA A 185 10.77 -9.61 -15.05
N VAL A 186 9.44 -9.54 -14.87
CA VAL A 186 8.54 -10.67 -15.16
C VAL A 186 8.53 -11.01 -16.65
N ARG A 187 8.69 -10.03 -17.54
CA ARG A 187 8.72 -10.26 -18.99
C ARG A 187 9.92 -11.11 -19.41
N GLU A 188 11.05 -10.99 -18.73
CA GLU A 188 12.30 -11.73 -19.02
C GLU A 188 12.36 -13.10 -18.30
N GLU A 189 11.32 -13.50 -17.57
CA GLU A 189 11.25 -14.80 -16.91
C GLU A 189 11.13 -15.96 -17.92
N GLN A 190 11.77 -17.10 -17.59
CA GLN A 190 11.86 -18.26 -18.48
C GLN A 190 10.49 -18.80 -18.92
N PHE A 191 9.51 -18.80 -18.00
CA PHE A 191 8.16 -19.28 -18.30
C PHE A 191 7.40 -18.34 -19.25
N VAL A 192 7.66 -17.03 -19.19
CA VAL A 192 7.07 -16.04 -20.10
C VAL A 192 7.69 -16.17 -21.49
N LEU A 193 9.02 -16.32 -21.56
CA LEU A 193 9.74 -16.54 -22.81
C LEU A 193 9.29 -17.86 -23.49
N ALA A 194 9.15 -18.94 -22.73
CA ALA A 194 8.65 -20.22 -23.24
C ALA A 194 7.22 -20.09 -23.81
N SER A 195 6.31 -19.44 -23.06
CA SER A 195 4.93 -19.20 -23.49
C SER A 195 4.87 -18.36 -24.78
N ARG A 196 5.75 -17.35 -24.89
CA ARG A 196 5.87 -16.52 -26.11
C ARG A 196 6.38 -17.32 -27.31
N SER A 197 7.38 -18.18 -27.13
CA SER A 197 7.89 -19.08 -28.18
C SER A 197 6.84 -20.07 -28.68
N LEU A 198 5.85 -20.40 -27.83
CA LEU A 198 4.68 -21.22 -28.20
C LEU A 198 3.56 -20.41 -28.89
N GLY A 199 3.78 -19.14 -29.22
CA GLY A 199 2.83 -18.30 -29.95
C GLY A 199 1.77 -17.62 -29.09
N ALA A 200 1.96 -17.51 -27.78
CA ALA A 200 1.02 -16.78 -26.92
C ALA A 200 0.93 -15.30 -27.32
N LYS A 201 -0.31 -14.82 -27.51
CA LYS A 201 -0.59 -13.40 -27.80
C LYS A 201 -0.21 -12.52 -26.60
N ASN A 202 0.20 -11.30 -26.89
CA ASN A 202 0.60 -10.32 -25.89
C ASN A 202 -0.44 -10.11 -24.77
N SER A 203 -1.73 -9.99 -25.12
CA SER A 203 -2.81 -9.84 -24.13
C SER A 203 -2.95 -11.04 -23.19
N ARG A 204 -2.72 -12.27 -23.69
CA ARG A 204 -2.71 -13.49 -22.86
C ARG A 204 -1.50 -13.47 -21.91
N LEU A 205 -0.31 -13.09 -22.39
CA LEU A 205 0.88 -12.97 -21.56
C LEU A 205 0.69 -11.93 -20.44
N ILE A 206 0.11 -10.77 -20.75
CA ILE A 206 -0.18 -9.72 -19.77
C ILE A 206 -1.12 -10.24 -18.68
N ASN A 207 -2.30 -10.74 -19.07
CA ASN A 207 -3.35 -11.09 -18.10
C ASN A 207 -3.05 -12.37 -17.32
N GLN A 208 -2.34 -13.33 -17.92
CA GLN A 208 -2.13 -14.65 -17.34
C GLN A 208 -0.80 -14.80 -16.61
N HIS A 209 0.20 -13.97 -16.95
CA HIS A 209 1.55 -14.10 -16.42
C HIS A 209 2.06 -12.80 -15.81
N VAL A 210 1.94 -11.65 -16.49
CA VAL A 210 2.53 -10.40 -15.98
C VAL A 210 1.72 -9.81 -14.83
N LEU A 211 0.43 -9.50 -15.06
CA LEU A 211 -0.46 -8.93 -14.05
C LEU A 211 -0.53 -9.78 -12.77
N PRO A 212 -0.72 -11.10 -12.81
CA PRO A 212 -0.79 -11.91 -11.60
C PRO A 212 0.50 -11.89 -10.77
N ASN A 213 1.66 -11.85 -11.44
CA ASN A 213 2.96 -11.82 -10.75
C ASN A 213 3.32 -10.42 -10.22
N THR A 214 2.76 -9.35 -10.80
CA THR A 214 2.98 -7.99 -10.27
C THR A 214 2.04 -7.61 -9.14
N ILE A 215 0.96 -8.35 -8.86
CA ILE A 215 0.07 -8.10 -7.71
C ILE A 215 0.83 -8.15 -6.38
N ALA A 216 1.74 -9.10 -6.20
CA ALA A 216 2.48 -9.26 -4.94
C ALA A 216 3.34 -8.02 -4.60
N PRO A 217 4.24 -7.56 -5.48
CA PRO A 217 4.98 -6.31 -5.23
C PRO A 217 4.06 -5.08 -5.21
N LEU A 218 2.95 -5.08 -5.93
CA LEU A 218 1.97 -3.99 -5.90
C LEU A 218 1.28 -3.86 -4.54
N LEU A 219 0.89 -4.96 -3.90
CA LEU A 219 0.31 -4.95 -2.55
C LEU A 219 1.30 -4.41 -1.52
N ALA A 220 2.58 -4.75 -1.67
CA ALA A 220 3.64 -4.18 -0.84
C ALA A 220 3.77 -2.67 -1.06
N GLU A 221 3.78 -2.23 -2.31
CA GLU A 221 3.88 -0.81 -2.68
C GLU A 221 2.70 0.01 -2.16
N VAL A 222 1.45 -0.49 -2.25
CA VAL A 222 0.29 0.19 -1.64
C VAL A 222 0.53 0.44 -0.15
N THR A 223 1.10 -0.52 0.55
CA THR A 223 1.39 -0.39 1.99
C THR A 223 2.43 0.71 2.25
N PHE A 224 3.48 0.79 1.44
CA PHE A 224 4.48 1.86 1.52
C PHE A 224 3.89 3.22 1.15
N ALA A 225 3.07 3.29 0.11
CA ALA A 225 2.43 4.51 -0.36
C ALA A 225 1.47 5.09 0.70
N VAL A 226 0.67 4.24 1.37
CA VAL A 226 -0.19 4.66 2.48
C VAL A 226 0.64 5.19 3.65
N GLY A 227 1.78 4.57 3.96
CA GLY A 227 2.66 5.02 5.03
C GLY A 227 3.45 6.30 4.72
N ALA A 228 3.65 6.62 3.44
CA ALA A 228 4.37 7.81 2.99
C ALA A 228 3.48 9.04 2.80
N ALA A 229 2.16 8.85 2.68
CA ALA A 229 1.16 9.90 2.49
C ALA A 229 0.73 10.56 3.81
#